data_AF-A0A674CNF3-F1
#
_entry.id   AF-A0A674CNF3-F1
#
_cell.length_a   1.000
_cell.length_b   1.000
_cell.length_c   1.000
_cell.angle_alpha   90.00
_cell.angle_beta   90.00
_cell.angle_gamma   90.00
#
_symmetry.space_group_name_H-M   'P 1'
#
loop_
_entity.id
_entity.type
_entity.pdbx_description
1 polymer ?
#
loop_
_entity_poly.entity_id
_entity_poly.type
_entity_poly.pdbx_seq_one_letter_code
_entity_poly.pdbx_strand_id
1 'polypeptide(L)'
;MKAGVLHCRCSKCFTVPARKRVRKRVPALTLLSLPEEVLLCVLQCLSAEDLLAVRAVHSRLRDIIDNHSSVWARVSFRDTWPSPNTVWLFERAAEKGNFEAAVKLGIAYLYNEGPLLSDEGRADVCGRKASQFFSLAESLRSPTADPFIWVFIRPPWSPTGSCCKAVVFDRLKAECETNRRGPLLHCLARVLQLFDEDDKRAEALTLLEESSQSGCLQSAYLLWEHNRKTAMADPGRYLQFIRTLRDYAAKGCWEAQLSLAKVCSSDNPLGLEQRACADLVAQLFRSCPPVPRRRAEEVLRQGINDTMRYILVDWLVEVTTMKDFSSLTLHVTVGCVDRYLALRSVPKARLQLLGIACMVVCTRYISKDILTIREAVWLTDNTYKYEDLVRMMGEVISVLEGKIRTPTLLDYGQVLLSLLPLERLSVHLFSYLCELTLLYSALTTYSSAHLANATLLLTRALHHYGKVGEQARGPHFSSQQNFWGPHFFPK
;
A
#
# COMPACT_ATOMS: atom_id res chain seq x y z
N MET A 1 64.81 -45.76 -69.25
CA MET A 1 64.76 -44.40 -69.84
C MET A 1 63.80 -43.57 -68.99
N LYS A 2 64.27 -42.46 -68.40
CA LYS A 2 63.46 -41.55 -67.57
C LYS A 2 62.52 -40.74 -68.47
N ALA A 3 61.22 -40.89 -68.32
CA ALA A 3 60.24 -39.97 -68.90
C ALA A 3 59.94 -38.88 -67.86
N GLY A 4 60.41 -37.66 -68.11
CA GLY A 4 60.16 -36.49 -67.27
C GLY A 4 58.74 -35.98 -67.42
N VAL A 5 58.04 -35.80 -66.31
CA VAL A 5 56.75 -35.11 -66.27
C VAL A 5 57.03 -33.61 -66.22
N LEU A 6 56.75 -32.90 -67.32
CA LEU A 6 56.78 -31.45 -67.39
C LEU A 6 55.51 -30.90 -66.70
N HIS A 7 55.66 -30.35 -65.49
CA HIS A 7 54.59 -29.58 -64.85
C HIS A 7 54.44 -28.21 -65.54
N CYS A 8 53.27 -27.96 -66.13
CA CYS A 8 52.91 -26.67 -66.72
C CYS A 8 52.83 -25.59 -65.63
N ARG A 9 53.64 -24.53 -65.75
CA ARG A 9 53.65 -23.36 -64.85
C ARG A 9 52.75 -22.21 -65.33
N CYS A 10 51.62 -22.49 -65.97
CA CYS A 10 50.68 -21.42 -66.33
C CYS A 10 49.77 -21.05 -65.14
N SER A 11 49.40 -19.77 -65.04
CA SER A 11 48.55 -19.22 -63.98
C SER A 11 47.16 -19.86 -63.88
N LYS A 12 46.73 -20.62 -64.89
CA LYS A 12 45.46 -21.38 -64.88
C LYS A 12 45.54 -22.71 -64.10
N CYS A 13 46.73 -23.26 -63.88
CA CYS A 13 46.91 -24.57 -63.24
C CYS A 13 47.14 -24.49 -61.71
N PHE A 14 47.48 -23.31 -61.18
CA PHE A 14 47.55 -23.04 -59.74
C PHE A 14 46.26 -22.34 -59.31
N THR A 15 45.22 -23.10 -58.96
CA THR A 15 44.11 -22.54 -58.17
C THR A 15 44.63 -22.26 -56.77
N VAL A 16 44.96 -21.00 -56.49
CA VAL A 16 45.17 -20.52 -55.11
C VAL A 16 43.92 -20.90 -54.31
N PRO A 17 44.02 -21.63 -53.18
CA PRO A 17 42.85 -21.90 -52.36
C PRO A 17 42.25 -20.55 -51.97
N ALA A 18 41.05 -20.26 -52.46
CA ALA A 18 40.33 -19.07 -52.06
C ALA A 18 40.31 -19.09 -50.53
N ARG A 19 40.94 -18.08 -49.90
CA ARG A 19 40.94 -17.93 -48.44
C ARG A 19 39.49 -18.01 -48.00
N LYS A 20 39.06 -19.15 -47.45
CA LYS A 20 37.76 -19.26 -46.79
C LYS A 20 37.79 -18.18 -45.73
N ARG A 21 37.00 -17.11 -45.91
CA ARG A 21 36.79 -16.11 -44.86
C ARG A 21 36.28 -16.90 -43.67
N VAL A 22 37.15 -17.12 -42.68
CA VAL A 22 36.73 -17.60 -41.36
C VAL A 22 35.77 -16.52 -40.87
N ARG A 23 34.45 -16.80 -40.91
CA ARG A 23 33.48 -15.96 -40.21
C ARG A 23 33.99 -15.89 -38.78
N LYS A 24 34.45 -14.72 -38.32
CA LYS A 24 34.71 -14.49 -36.90
C LYS A 24 33.44 -14.92 -36.18
N ARG A 25 33.50 -16.02 -35.41
CA ARG A 25 32.40 -16.37 -34.51
C ARG A 25 32.23 -15.15 -33.63
N VAL A 26 31.06 -14.53 -33.68
CA VAL A 26 30.69 -13.53 -32.67
C VAL A 26 30.87 -14.25 -31.34
N PRO A 27 31.72 -13.75 -30.41
CA PRO A 27 31.90 -14.42 -29.14
C PRO A 27 30.52 -14.57 -28.52
N ALA A 28 30.16 -15.81 -28.15
CA ALA A 28 28.92 -16.05 -27.45
C ALA A 28 29.03 -15.32 -26.11
N LEU A 29 28.39 -14.15 -26.01
CA LEU A 29 28.30 -13.40 -24.77
C LEU A 29 27.49 -14.25 -23.79
N THR A 30 28.17 -14.83 -22.81
CA THR A 30 27.54 -15.57 -21.72
C THR A 30 27.17 -14.60 -20.61
N LEU A 31 26.28 -14.99 -19.69
CA LEU A 31 25.95 -14.18 -18.52
C LEU A 31 27.22 -13.73 -17.75
N LEU A 32 28.21 -14.61 -17.62
CA LEU A 32 29.49 -14.34 -16.95
C LEU A 32 30.37 -13.31 -17.69
N SER A 33 30.11 -13.03 -18.96
CA SER A 33 30.83 -12.01 -19.72
C SER A 33 30.32 -10.58 -19.46
N LEU A 34 29.20 -10.44 -18.74
CA LEU A 34 28.63 -9.15 -18.39
C LEU A 34 29.42 -8.46 -17.26
N PRO A 35 29.41 -7.11 -17.22
CA PRO A 35 29.86 -6.34 -16.08
C PRO A 35 29.09 -6.72 -14.81
N GLU A 36 29.73 -6.57 -13.65
CA GLU A 36 29.17 -6.97 -12.37
C GLU A 36 27.91 -6.17 -12.02
N GLU A 37 27.84 -4.90 -12.40
CA GLU A 37 26.69 -4.02 -12.20
C GLU A 37 25.45 -4.55 -12.93
N VAL A 38 25.64 -5.09 -14.13
CA VAL A 38 24.57 -5.69 -14.93
C VAL A 38 24.15 -7.02 -14.31
N LEU A 39 25.10 -7.84 -13.86
CA LEU A 39 24.81 -9.06 -13.13
C LEU A 39 23.99 -8.79 -11.88
N LEU A 40 24.34 -7.77 -11.09
CA LEU A 40 23.59 -7.37 -9.91
C LEU A 40 22.16 -6.97 -10.26
N CYS A 41 21.94 -6.21 -11.33
CA CYS A 41 20.58 -5.85 -11.78
C CYS A 41 19.76 -7.08 -12.16
N VAL A 42 20.36 -8.05 -12.85
CA VAL A 42 19.69 -9.31 -13.22
C VAL A 42 19.37 -10.15 -11.98
N LEU A 43 20.34 -10.33 -11.07
CA LEU A 43 20.18 -11.13 -9.85
C LEU A 43 19.13 -10.53 -8.91
N GLN A 44 19.02 -9.19 -8.82
CA GLN A 44 17.98 -8.52 -8.04
C GLN A 44 16.56 -8.76 -8.54
N CYS A 45 16.39 -9.22 -9.78
CA CYS A 45 15.08 -9.52 -10.36
C CYS A 45 14.64 -10.98 -10.14
N LEU A 46 15.52 -11.82 -9.56
CA LEU A 46 15.24 -13.24 -9.35
C LEU A 46 14.47 -13.48 -8.06
N SER A 47 13.73 -14.60 -8.03
CA SER A 47 13.19 -15.13 -6.79
C SER A 47 14.32 -15.67 -5.89
N ALA A 48 14.07 -15.78 -4.58
CA ALA A 48 15.02 -16.38 -3.66
C ALA A 48 15.39 -17.83 -4.04
N GLU A 49 14.45 -18.59 -4.59
CA GLU A 49 14.67 -19.96 -5.06
C GLU A 49 15.57 -19.98 -6.30
N ASP A 50 15.29 -19.13 -7.29
CA ASP A 50 16.11 -19.02 -8.50
C ASP A 50 17.52 -18.52 -8.16
N LEU A 51 17.64 -17.62 -7.18
CA LEU A 51 18.93 -17.12 -6.70
C LEU A 51 19.80 -18.27 -6.16
N LEU A 52 19.20 -19.21 -5.40
CA LEU A 52 19.90 -20.39 -4.91
C LEU A 52 20.32 -21.33 -6.04
N ALA A 53 19.47 -21.50 -7.05
CA ALA A 53 19.82 -22.28 -8.24
C ALA A 53 21.03 -21.65 -8.95
N VAL A 54 21.01 -20.34 -9.19
CA VAL A 54 22.11 -19.60 -9.84
C VAL A 54 23.40 -19.66 -9.00
N ARG A 55 23.29 -19.55 -7.68
CA ARG A 55 24.41 -19.69 -6.73
C ARG A 55 25.12 -21.06 -6.84
N ALA A 56 24.39 -22.11 -7.21
CA ALA A 56 24.96 -23.44 -7.38
C ALA A 56 25.74 -23.62 -8.70
N VAL A 57 25.48 -22.79 -9.72
CA VAL A 57 26.01 -22.98 -11.09
C VAL A 57 27.48 -22.63 -11.23
N HIS A 58 27.96 -21.55 -10.60
CA HIS A 58 29.34 -21.06 -10.81
C HIS A 58 29.90 -20.32 -9.59
N SER A 59 31.20 -20.47 -9.30
CA SER A 59 31.87 -19.83 -8.14
C SER A 59 31.73 -18.31 -8.15
N ARG A 60 32.04 -17.65 -9.26
CA ARG A 60 31.87 -16.19 -9.40
C ARG A 60 30.45 -15.70 -9.07
N LEU A 61 29.41 -16.42 -9.51
CA LEU A 61 28.02 -16.04 -9.21
C LEU A 61 27.70 -16.27 -7.74
N ARG A 62 28.24 -17.34 -7.14
CA ARG A 62 28.16 -17.59 -5.70
C ARG A 62 28.80 -16.46 -4.90
N ASP A 63 29.99 -16.01 -5.30
CA ASP A 63 30.70 -14.93 -4.62
C ASP A 63 29.92 -13.61 -4.70
N ILE A 64 29.35 -13.29 -5.86
CA ILE A 64 28.50 -12.10 -6.02
C ILE A 64 27.25 -12.20 -5.15
N ILE A 65 26.54 -13.33 -5.20
CA ILE A 65 25.32 -13.55 -4.43
C ILE A 65 25.61 -13.51 -2.93
N ASP A 66 26.70 -14.13 -2.48
CA ASP A 66 26.96 -14.26 -1.05
C ASP A 66 27.48 -12.95 -0.42
N ASN A 67 28.24 -12.14 -1.18
CA ASN A 67 28.90 -10.94 -0.64
C ASN A 67 28.10 -9.64 -0.86
N HIS A 68 27.23 -9.53 -1.87
CA HIS A 68 26.52 -8.27 -2.14
C HIS A 68 25.20 -8.17 -1.37
N SER A 69 25.14 -7.21 -0.44
CA SER A 69 23.93 -6.89 0.34
C SER A 69 22.75 -6.46 -0.53
N SER A 70 23.00 -5.75 -1.63
CA SER A 70 21.95 -5.23 -2.52
C SER A 70 21.13 -6.32 -3.20
N VAL A 71 21.72 -7.50 -3.44
CA VAL A 71 21.00 -8.66 -3.97
C VAL A 71 19.96 -9.14 -2.96
N TRP A 72 20.37 -9.35 -1.72
CA TRP A 72 19.50 -9.80 -0.64
C TRP A 72 18.46 -8.75 -0.22
N ALA A 73 18.81 -7.47 -0.30
CA ALA A 73 17.88 -6.36 -0.03
C ALA A 73 16.68 -6.31 -1.01
N ARG A 74 16.85 -6.86 -2.22
CA ARG A 74 15.86 -6.77 -3.32
C ARG A 74 15.33 -8.10 -3.82
N VAL A 75 15.91 -9.23 -3.38
CA VAL A 75 15.44 -10.56 -3.77
C VAL A 75 13.96 -10.71 -3.46
N SER A 76 13.20 -11.30 -4.39
CA SER A 76 11.77 -11.49 -4.18
C SER A 76 11.47 -12.84 -3.54
N PHE A 77 10.54 -12.84 -2.59
CA PHE A 77 10.01 -14.03 -1.94
C PHE A 77 8.60 -14.37 -2.44
N ARG A 78 8.27 -13.98 -3.68
CA ARG A 78 6.94 -14.18 -4.29
C ARG A 78 6.45 -15.62 -4.11
N ASP A 79 5.24 -15.77 -3.58
CA ASP A 79 4.58 -17.08 -3.37
C ASP A 79 5.36 -18.05 -2.46
N THR A 80 6.42 -17.57 -1.78
CA THR A 80 7.18 -18.33 -0.78
C THR A 80 6.92 -17.79 0.61
N TRP A 81 6.93 -18.70 1.59
CA TRP A 81 6.67 -18.40 2.99
C TRP A 81 7.79 -18.97 3.89
N PRO A 82 8.11 -18.33 5.03
CA PRO A 82 9.08 -18.86 5.98
C PRO A 82 8.68 -20.25 6.47
N SER A 83 9.58 -21.22 6.29
CA SER A 83 9.46 -22.59 6.81
C SER A 83 10.76 -22.98 7.53
N PRO A 84 10.80 -24.06 8.32
CA PRO A 84 12.03 -24.49 9.01
C PRO A 84 13.27 -24.59 8.10
N ASN A 85 13.08 -25.00 6.83
CA ASN A 85 14.17 -25.18 5.87
C ASN A 85 14.56 -23.88 5.15
N THR A 86 13.65 -22.92 5.05
CA THR A 86 13.82 -21.69 4.26
C THR A 86 13.98 -20.43 5.11
N VAL A 87 13.73 -20.49 6.42
CA VAL A 87 13.73 -19.32 7.32
C VAL A 87 15.04 -18.53 7.26
N TRP A 88 16.17 -19.20 7.16
CA TRP A 88 17.48 -18.55 7.09
C TRP A 88 17.62 -17.63 5.86
N LEU A 89 16.92 -17.92 4.75
CA LEU A 89 16.89 -17.05 3.57
C LEU A 89 16.19 -15.73 3.87
N PHE A 90 15.05 -15.83 4.56
CA PHE A 90 14.29 -14.66 4.97
C PHE A 90 15.05 -13.86 6.01
N GLU A 91 15.65 -14.51 7.01
CA GLU A 91 16.43 -13.84 8.07
C GLU A 91 17.62 -13.10 7.44
N ARG A 92 18.37 -13.76 6.56
CA ARG A 92 19.48 -13.14 5.80
C ARG A 92 19.02 -11.95 4.97
N ALA A 93 17.90 -12.07 4.25
CA ALA A 93 17.39 -10.98 3.43
C ALA A 93 16.90 -9.80 4.29
N ALA A 94 16.18 -10.07 5.37
CA ALA A 94 15.71 -9.07 6.30
C ALA A 94 16.89 -8.29 6.91
N GLU A 95 17.94 -8.97 7.36
CA GLU A 95 19.18 -8.34 7.86
C GLU A 95 19.87 -7.43 6.84
N LYS A 96 19.68 -7.67 5.53
CA LYS A 96 20.18 -6.80 4.46
C LYS A 96 19.19 -5.70 4.04
N GLY A 97 18.08 -5.55 4.76
CA GLY A 97 17.10 -4.48 4.55
C GLY A 97 15.96 -4.85 3.59
N ASN A 98 15.65 -6.13 3.43
CA ASN A 98 14.51 -6.56 2.61
C ASN A 98 13.19 -6.45 3.39
N PHE A 99 12.31 -5.54 2.93
CA PHE A 99 11.00 -5.30 3.55
C PHE A 99 10.05 -6.51 3.45
N GLU A 100 9.98 -7.17 2.29
CA GLU A 100 9.13 -8.34 2.07
C GLU A 100 9.49 -9.47 3.07
N ALA A 101 10.78 -9.71 3.25
CA ALA A 101 11.26 -10.73 4.18
C ALA A 101 10.93 -10.38 5.65
N ALA A 102 11.16 -9.12 6.05
CA ALA A 102 10.86 -8.65 7.41
C ALA A 102 9.36 -8.76 7.75
N VAL A 103 8.48 -8.35 6.84
CA VAL A 103 7.02 -8.48 7.02
C VAL A 103 6.59 -9.93 7.13
N LYS A 104 7.04 -10.79 6.21
CA LYS A 104 6.67 -12.21 6.21
C LYS A 104 7.14 -12.92 7.47
N LEU A 105 8.37 -12.65 7.93
CA LEU A 105 8.88 -13.19 9.21
C LEU A 105 8.09 -12.67 10.41
N GLY A 106 7.83 -11.37 10.48
CA GLY A 106 7.05 -10.77 11.58
C GLY A 106 5.67 -11.41 11.72
N ILE A 107 4.95 -11.57 10.60
CA ILE A 107 3.64 -12.20 10.55
C ILE A 107 3.72 -13.71 10.82
N ALA A 108 4.70 -14.41 10.25
CA ALA A 108 4.88 -15.85 10.46
C ALA A 108 5.13 -16.18 11.94
N TYR A 109 5.99 -15.42 12.63
CA TYR A 109 6.20 -15.60 14.07
C TYR A 109 4.97 -15.19 14.88
N LEU A 110 4.31 -14.08 14.54
CA LEU A 110 3.14 -13.61 15.30
C LEU A 110 1.98 -14.62 15.30
N TYR A 111 1.73 -15.26 14.15
CA TYR A 111 0.60 -16.17 13.96
C TYR A 111 1.00 -17.65 14.01
N ASN A 112 2.25 -17.96 14.38
CA ASN A 112 2.78 -19.32 14.46
C ASN A 112 2.69 -20.11 13.14
N GLU A 113 2.82 -19.42 12.02
CA GLU A 113 2.78 -19.99 10.66
C GLU A 113 4.18 -20.13 10.04
N GLY A 114 5.21 -20.19 10.87
CA GLY A 114 6.62 -20.17 10.47
C GLY A 114 7.41 -21.39 10.94
N PRO A 115 8.69 -21.23 11.35
CA PRO A 115 9.51 -22.34 11.83
C PRO A 115 8.90 -22.96 13.09
N LEU A 116 8.86 -24.29 13.15
CA LEU A 116 8.44 -25.05 14.31
C LEU A 116 9.34 -24.68 15.51
N LEU A 117 8.74 -24.02 16.50
CA LEU A 117 9.34 -23.80 17.82
C LEU A 117 8.70 -24.77 18.81
N SER A 118 9.48 -25.27 19.77
CA SER A 118 8.97 -26.11 20.87
C SER A 118 7.75 -25.48 21.56
N ASP A 119 6.87 -26.31 22.14
CA ASP A 119 5.61 -25.83 22.76
C ASP A 119 5.86 -24.94 23.99
N GLU A 120 6.93 -25.15 24.74
CA GLU A 120 7.25 -24.36 25.93
C GLU A 120 7.80 -22.96 25.60
N GLY A 121 7.25 -21.92 26.22
CA GLY A 121 7.70 -20.54 26.03
C GLY A 121 7.45 -19.96 24.62
N ARG A 122 6.70 -20.67 23.78
CA ARG A 122 6.52 -20.35 22.35
C ARG A 122 6.09 -18.91 22.11
N ALA A 123 5.12 -18.40 22.88
CA ALA A 123 4.60 -17.06 22.67
C ALA A 123 5.60 -15.94 23.01
N ASP A 124 6.49 -16.15 23.99
CA ASP A 124 7.56 -15.21 24.32
C ASP A 124 8.65 -15.21 23.23
N VAL A 125 9.10 -16.39 22.79
CA VAL A 125 10.11 -16.51 21.71
C VAL A 125 9.58 -15.96 20.40
N CYS A 126 8.37 -16.36 19.99
CA CYS A 126 7.70 -15.85 18.80
C CYS A 126 7.46 -14.34 18.90
N GLY A 127 7.01 -13.85 20.06
CA GLY A 127 6.74 -12.44 20.26
C GLY A 127 8.00 -11.58 20.16
N ARG A 128 9.13 -12.06 20.73
CA ARG A 128 10.44 -11.40 20.59
C ARG A 128 10.86 -11.33 19.13
N LYS A 129 10.85 -12.45 18.41
CA LYS A 129 11.23 -12.47 16.99
C LYS A 129 10.29 -11.61 16.14
N ALA A 130 8.98 -11.71 16.35
CA ALA A 130 8.00 -10.89 15.65
C ALA A 130 8.22 -9.39 15.90
N SER A 131 8.48 -8.98 17.14
CA SER A 131 8.77 -7.58 17.48
C SER A 131 10.02 -7.06 16.77
N GLN A 132 11.09 -7.85 16.71
CA GLN A 132 12.31 -7.49 16.01
C GLN A 132 12.06 -7.25 14.51
N PHE A 133 11.34 -8.16 13.85
CA PHE A 133 11.07 -8.03 12.41
C PHE A 133 10.03 -6.95 12.10
N PHE A 134 9.04 -6.71 12.97
CA PHE A 134 8.14 -5.57 12.82
C PHE A 134 8.84 -4.23 13.02
N SER A 135 9.71 -4.12 14.02
CA SER A 135 10.56 -2.95 14.25
C SER A 135 11.45 -2.67 13.04
N LEU A 136 12.07 -3.71 12.49
CA LEU A 136 12.85 -3.63 11.27
C LEU A 136 11.99 -3.20 10.07
N ALA A 137 10.82 -3.80 9.87
CA ALA A 137 9.93 -3.48 8.75
C ALA A 137 9.49 -2.01 8.76
N GLU A 138 9.18 -1.43 9.92
CA GLU A 138 8.87 0.00 10.02
C GLU A 138 10.09 0.88 9.76
N SER A 139 11.29 0.46 10.19
CA SER A 139 12.53 1.22 9.96
C SER A 139 12.98 1.26 8.49
N LEU A 140 12.55 0.30 7.67
CA LEU A 140 12.89 0.22 6.24
C LEU A 140 12.00 1.09 5.35
N ARG A 141 10.93 1.67 5.89
CA ARG A 141 9.98 2.48 5.13
C ARG A 141 10.34 3.96 5.15
N SER A 142 9.76 4.72 4.22
CA SER A 142 9.88 6.18 4.22
C SER A 142 9.37 6.76 5.56
N PRO A 143 10.02 7.79 6.13
CA PRO A 143 9.52 8.48 7.32
C PRO A 143 8.10 9.08 7.16
N THR A 144 7.68 9.31 5.92
CA THR A 144 6.34 9.82 5.57
C THR A 144 5.30 8.70 5.39
N ALA A 145 5.68 7.44 5.53
CA ALA A 145 4.79 6.31 5.32
C ALA A 145 3.99 6.02 6.60
N ASP A 146 2.69 5.75 6.44
CA ASP A 146 1.80 5.50 7.58
C ASP A 146 2.22 4.22 8.31
N PRO A 147 2.52 4.27 9.62
CA PRO A 147 2.84 3.09 10.39
C PRO A 147 1.68 2.09 10.41
N PHE A 148 1.98 0.80 10.30
CA PHE A 148 0.98 -0.24 10.02
C PHE A 148 1.00 -1.40 11.02
N ILE A 149 2.12 -1.65 11.73
CA ILE A 149 2.26 -2.88 12.54
C ILE A 149 1.18 -3.03 13.63
N TRP A 150 0.62 -1.92 14.11
CA TRP A 150 -0.45 -1.89 15.11
C TRP A 150 -1.70 -2.68 14.68
N VAL A 151 -1.93 -2.81 13.37
CA VAL A 151 -3.00 -3.63 12.76
C VAL A 151 -2.91 -5.10 13.18
N PHE A 152 -1.70 -5.61 13.40
CA PHE A 152 -1.47 -7.02 13.70
C PHE A 152 -1.54 -7.36 15.18
N ILE A 153 -1.21 -6.40 16.04
CA ILE A 153 -1.12 -6.57 17.49
C ILE A 153 -2.34 -6.04 18.26
N ARG A 154 -3.45 -5.76 17.56
CA ARG A 154 -4.71 -5.32 18.18
C ARG A 154 -5.19 -6.26 19.31
N PRO A 155 -5.79 -5.73 20.40
CA PRO A 155 -6.47 -6.51 21.42
C PRO A 155 -7.73 -7.20 20.86
N PRO A 156 -8.34 -8.16 21.59
CA PRO A 156 -8.02 -8.59 22.95
C PRO A 156 -6.75 -9.46 23.03
N TRP A 157 -6.05 -9.35 24.15
CA TRP A 157 -4.96 -10.23 24.53
C TRP A 157 -5.42 -11.14 25.66
N SER A 158 -4.84 -12.35 25.74
CA SER A 158 -5.15 -13.27 26.84
C SER A 158 -4.73 -12.65 28.18
N PRO A 159 -5.62 -12.59 29.19
CA PRO A 159 -5.28 -12.08 30.53
C PRO A 159 -4.50 -13.10 31.38
N THR A 160 -4.53 -14.38 31.03
CA THR A 160 -4.07 -15.50 31.88
C THR A 160 -2.91 -16.30 31.29
N GLY A 161 -2.27 -15.81 30.22
CA GLY A 161 -1.14 -16.51 29.59
C GLY A 161 -0.29 -15.61 28.70
N SER A 162 0.83 -16.15 28.20
CA SER A 162 1.72 -15.44 27.27
C SER A 162 1.03 -15.27 25.91
N CYS A 163 0.49 -14.08 25.65
CA CYS A 163 -0.08 -13.72 24.35
C CYS A 163 1.03 -13.17 23.44
N CYS A 164 1.28 -13.81 22.29
CA CYS A 164 2.34 -13.36 21.37
C CYS A 164 2.18 -11.89 20.97
N LYS A 165 0.94 -11.42 20.71
CA LYS A 165 0.66 -10.01 20.40
C LYS A 165 1.00 -9.07 21.56
N ALA A 166 0.71 -9.46 22.80
CA ALA A 166 1.05 -8.68 23.99
C ALA A 166 2.57 -8.60 24.16
N VAL A 167 3.28 -9.73 24.02
CA VAL A 167 4.75 -9.76 24.04
C VAL A 167 5.33 -8.82 22.97
N VAL A 168 4.78 -8.80 21.75
CA VAL A 168 5.23 -7.87 20.72
C VAL A 168 5.04 -6.42 21.17
N PHE A 169 3.86 -6.08 21.71
CA PHE A 169 3.58 -4.73 22.21
C PHE A 169 4.58 -4.33 23.30
N ASP A 170 4.76 -5.16 24.33
CA ASP A 170 5.65 -4.88 25.46
C ASP A 170 7.12 -4.73 25.01
N ARG A 171 7.56 -5.55 24.05
CA ARG A 171 8.90 -5.48 23.48
C ARG A 171 9.14 -4.21 22.67
N LEU A 172 8.18 -3.82 21.83
CA LEU A 172 8.26 -2.58 21.07
C LEU A 172 8.23 -1.36 22.00
N LYS A 173 7.46 -1.42 23.09
CA LYS A 173 7.45 -0.39 24.14
C LYS A 173 8.83 -0.25 24.80
N ALA A 174 9.42 -1.35 25.26
CA ALA A 174 10.76 -1.36 25.84
C ALA A 174 11.86 -0.89 24.86
N GLU A 175 11.72 -1.20 23.57
CA GLU A 175 12.63 -0.67 22.53
C GLU A 175 12.53 0.86 22.42
N CYS A 176 11.31 1.41 22.47
CA CYS A 176 11.08 2.85 22.38
C CYS A 176 11.60 3.62 23.60
N GLU A 177 11.63 3.00 24.79
CA GLU A 177 12.25 3.57 25.99
C GLU A 177 13.77 3.76 25.80
N THR A 178 14.42 2.86 25.05
CA THR A 178 15.86 2.94 24.76
C THR A 178 16.17 3.87 23.59
N ASN A 179 15.35 3.80 22.53
CA ASN A 179 15.53 4.58 21.31
C ASN A 179 14.18 5.08 20.79
N ARG A 180 13.97 6.40 20.84
CA ARG A 180 12.71 7.02 20.44
C ARG A 180 12.47 6.87 18.93
N ARG A 181 11.62 5.92 18.57
CA ARG A 181 11.21 5.64 17.18
C ARG A 181 9.79 6.10 16.94
N GLY A 182 9.63 7.22 16.24
CA GLY A 182 8.33 7.85 15.94
C GLY A 182 7.25 6.88 15.42
N PRO A 183 7.52 6.09 14.37
CA PRO A 183 6.57 5.12 13.83
C PRO A 183 6.13 4.04 14.83
N LEU A 184 7.03 3.56 15.68
CA LEU A 184 6.70 2.53 16.68
C LEU A 184 5.86 3.11 17.81
N LEU A 185 6.21 4.30 18.30
CA LEU A 185 5.41 5.03 19.29
C LEU A 185 3.98 5.29 18.77
N HIS A 186 3.84 5.64 17.48
CA HIS A 186 2.54 5.75 16.84
C HIS A 186 1.76 4.43 16.92
N CYS A 187 2.38 3.33 16.53
CA CYS A 187 1.75 2.02 16.56
C CYS A 187 1.31 1.61 17.97
N LEU A 188 2.14 1.86 19.00
CA LEU A 188 1.80 1.60 20.39
C LEU A 188 0.60 2.45 20.84
N ALA A 189 0.59 3.74 20.52
CA ALA A 189 -0.53 4.62 20.83
C ALA A 189 -1.84 4.15 20.16
N ARG A 190 -1.77 3.75 18.88
CA ARG A 190 -2.94 3.22 18.14
C ARG A 190 -3.50 1.96 18.77
N VAL A 191 -2.66 1.09 19.33
CA VAL A 191 -3.10 -0.10 20.08
C VAL A 191 -3.78 0.31 21.39
N LEU A 192 -3.19 1.23 22.15
CA LEU A 192 -3.74 1.69 23.43
C LEU A 192 -5.11 2.38 23.26
N GLN A 193 -5.32 3.11 22.16
CA GLN A 193 -6.61 3.72 21.81
C GLN A 193 -7.75 2.72 21.62
N LEU A 194 -7.45 1.43 21.42
CA LEU A 194 -8.47 0.38 21.26
C LEU A 194 -9.01 -0.14 22.60
N PHE A 195 -8.37 0.20 23.72
CA PHE A 195 -8.89 -0.12 25.04
C PHE A 195 -9.89 0.97 25.50
N ASP A 196 -10.87 0.54 26.30
CA ASP A 196 -11.88 1.45 26.84
C ASP A 196 -11.48 2.11 28.18
N GLU A 197 -10.34 1.70 28.77
CA GLU A 197 -9.78 2.25 30.01
C GLU A 197 -9.19 3.65 29.80
N ASP A 198 -9.57 4.62 30.63
CA ASP A 198 -9.13 6.01 30.50
C ASP A 198 -7.62 6.19 30.73
N ASP A 199 -7.01 5.39 31.63
CA ASP A 199 -5.57 5.40 31.86
C ASP A 199 -4.78 5.05 30.59
N LYS A 200 -5.24 4.03 29.85
CA LYS A 200 -4.64 3.62 28.57
C LYS A 200 -4.84 4.67 27.50
N ARG A 201 -5.97 5.39 27.50
CA ARG A 201 -6.20 6.50 26.58
C ARG A 201 -5.29 7.69 26.87
N ALA A 202 -5.05 8.00 28.14
CA ALA A 202 -4.09 9.03 28.55
C ALA A 202 -2.67 8.64 28.13
N GLU A 203 -2.26 7.40 28.36
CA GLU A 203 -0.97 6.87 27.89
C GLU A 203 -0.88 6.89 26.35
N ALA A 204 -1.96 6.62 25.63
CA ALA A 204 -1.95 6.72 24.17
C ALA A 204 -1.66 8.16 23.71
N LEU A 205 -2.20 9.17 24.39
CA LEU A 205 -1.95 10.58 24.06
C LEU A 205 -0.48 10.95 24.31
N THR A 206 0.11 10.51 25.42
CA THR A 206 1.54 10.78 25.69
C THR A 206 2.44 10.14 24.63
N LEU A 207 2.16 8.90 24.24
CA LEU A 207 2.90 8.22 23.17
C LEU A 207 2.72 8.91 21.81
N LEU A 208 1.55 9.47 21.50
CA LEU A 208 1.36 10.27 20.28
C LEU A 208 2.19 11.56 20.32
N GLU A 209 2.29 12.23 21.46
CA GLU A 209 3.11 13.43 21.63
C GLU A 209 4.59 13.13 21.40
N GLU A 210 5.11 12.07 22.03
CA GLU A 210 6.49 11.60 21.83
C GLU A 210 6.74 11.18 20.38
N SER A 211 5.78 10.50 19.77
CA SER A 211 5.83 10.09 18.36
C SER A 211 5.89 11.30 17.42
N SER A 212 5.07 12.32 17.69
CA SER A 212 5.04 13.58 16.94
C SER A 212 6.36 14.34 17.07
N GLN A 213 6.92 14.43 18.29
CA GLN A 213 8.24 15.03 18.53
C GLN A 213 9.37 14.28 17.81
N SER A 214 9.20 12.96 17.63
CA SER A 214 10.12 12.09 16.88
C SER A 214 9.88 12.14 15.36
N GLY A 215 9.07 13.07 14.86
CA GLY A 215 8.87 13.33 13.42
C GLY A 215 7.74 12.55 12.75
N CYS A 216 6.91 11.80 13.49
CA CYS A 216 5.78 11.08 12.89
C CYS A 216 4.63 12.04 12.54
N LEU A 217 4.43 12.29 11.24
CA LEU A 217 3.38 13.18 10.73
C LEU A 217 1.99 12.70 11.09
N GLN A 218 1.75 11.39 11.06
CA GLN A 218 0.43 10.83 11.36
C GLN A 218 0.04 11.04 12.82
N SER A 219 0.98 10.93 13.75
CA SER A 219 0.73 11.24 15.17
C SER A 219 0.44 12.72 15.38
N ALA A 220 1.20 13.60 14.71
CA ALA A 220 0.96 15.04 14.76
C ALA A 220 -0.46 15.41 14.25
N TYR A 221 -0.92 14.76 13.17
CA TYR A 221 -2.27 14.95 12.64
C TYR A 221 -3.35 14.40 13.59
N LEU A 222 -3.15 13.23 14.20
CA LEU A 222 -4.11 12.67 15.18
C LEU A 222 -4.25 13.55 16.43
N LEU A 223 -3.14 14.10 16.94
CA LEU A 223 -3.18 15.07 18.05
C LEU A 223 -3.90 16.35 17.64
N TRP A 224 -3.70 16.81 16.41
CA TRP A 224 -4.44 17.94 15.86
C TRP A 224 -5.94 17.64 15.82
N GLU A 225 -6.36 16.48 15.31
CA GLU A 225 -7.77 16.11 15.26
C GLU A 225 -8.39 16.01 16.67
N HIS A 226 -7.66 15.47 17.64
CA HIS A 226 -8.08 15.40 19.04
C HIS A 226 -8.34 16.80 19.64
N ASN A 227 -7.45 17.76 19.37
CA ASN A 227 -7.53 19.13 19.89
C ASN A 227 -8.52 20.03 19.12
N ARG A 228 -9.27 19.52 18.15
CA ARG A 228 -10.17 20.32 17.31
C ARG A 228 -11.23 21.07 18.12
N LYS A 229 -11.88 20.39 19.09
CA LYS A 229 -12.95 21.00 19.90
C LYS A 229 -12.44 22.12 20.80
N THR A 230 -11.27 21.93 21.41
CA THR A 230 -10.66 22.92 22.31
C THR A 230 -10.12 24.12 21.54
N ALA A 231 -9.56 23.89 20.35
CA ALA A 231 -9.10 24.97 19.47
C ALA A 231 -10.24 25.86 18.96
N MET A 232 -11.41 25.29 18.69
CA MET A 232 -12.60 26.03 18.22
C MET A 232 -13.20 26.99 19.26
N ALA A 233 -12.79 26.92 20.53
CA ALA A 233 -13.32 27.76 21.61
C ALA A 233 -12.79 29.21 21.58
N ASP A 234 -11.64 29.46 20.97
CA ASP A 234 -11.01 30.78 20.90
C ASP A 234 -10.56 31.09 19.45
N PRO A 235 -10.91 32.25 18.87
CA PRO A 235 -10.55 32.59 17.49
C PRO A 235 -9.03 32.58 17.21
N GLY A 236 -8.21 33.02 18.16
CA GLY A 236 -6.75 33.07 18.01
C GLY A 236 -6.12 31.67 17.99
N ARG A 237 -6.54 30.81 18.92
CA ARG A 237 -6.17 29.38 18.95
C ARG A 237 -6.66 28.65 17.72
N TYR A 238 -7.88 28.93 17.27
CA TYR A 238 -8.42 28.33 16.06
C TYR A 238 -7.59 28.71 14.83
N LEU A 239 -7.17 29.98 14.69
CA LEU A 239 -6.33 30.40 13.57
C LEU A 239 -4.96 29.69 13.59
N GLN A 240 -4.33 29.58 14.75
CA GLN A 240 -3.08 28.83 14.89
C GLN A 240 -3.28 27.33 14.59
N PHE A 241 -4.41 26.77 15.00
CA PHE A 241 -4.80 25.39 14.72
C PHE A 241 -4.95 25.11 13.22
N ILE A 242 -5.47 26.06 12.43
CA ILE A 242 -5.55 25.88 10.98
C ILE A 242 -4.19 26.10 10.30
N ARG A 243 -3.31 26.95 10.85
CA ARG A 243 -1.92 27.09 10.34
C ARG A 243 -1.13 25.78 10.47
N THR A 244 -1.23 25.11 11.61
CA THR A 244 -0.54 23.81 11.81
C THR A 244 -1.08 22.73 10.87
N LEU A 245 -2.39 22.72 10.59
CA LEU A 245 -2.98 21.86 9.57
C LEU A 245 -2.34 22.08 8.18
N ARG A 246 -2.17 23.35 7.79
CA ARG A 246 -1.51 23.69 6.51
C ARG A 246 -0.08 23.18 6.45
N ASP A 247 0.66 23.28 7.56
CA ASP A 247 2.03 22.78 7.63
C ASP A 247 2.09 21.26 7.48
N TYR A 248 1.16 20.52 8.10
CA TYR A 248 1.07 19.06 7.92
C TYR A 248 0.70 18.66 6.49
N ALA A 249 -0.23 19.40 5.86
CA ALA A 249 -0.60 19.20 4.47
C ALA A 249 0.59 19.42 3.51
N ALA A 250 1.40 20.46 3.78
CA ALA A 250 2.61 20.76 3.01
C ALA A 250 3.70 19.69 3.16
N LYS A 251 3.79 19.04 4.32
CA LYS A 251 4.72 17.91 4.56
C LYS A 251 4.26 16.59 3.92
N GLY A 252 3.08 16.56 3.29
CA GLY A 252 2.59 15.41 2.52
C GLY A 252 1.60 14.49 3.24
N CYS A 253 1.06 14.88 4.41
CA CYS A 253 -0.04 14.13 5.03
C CYS A 253 -1.32 14.33 4.22
N TRP A 254 -1.83 13.27 3.62
CA TRP A 254 -2.99 13.35 2.72
C TRP A 254 -4.30 13.61 3.48
N GLU A 255 -4.43 13.11 4.71
CA GLU A 255 -5.57 13.44 5.59
C GLU A 255 -5.59 14.93 5.93
N ALA A 256 -4.43 15.50 6.24
CA ALA A 256 -4.30 16.93 6.48
C ALA A 256 -4.65 17.76 5.24
N GLN A 257 -4.26 17.30 4.05
CA GLN A 257 -4.62 17.95 2.79
C GLN A 257 -6.13 17.97 2.55
N LEU A 258 -6.82 16.84 2.77
CA LEU A 258 -8.28 16.76 2.64
C LEU A 258 -9.00 17.61 3.68
N SER A 259 -8.54 17.57 4.93
CA SER A 259 -9.09 18.40 6.01
C SER A 259 -8.90 19.89 5.74
N LEU A 260 -7.75 20.29 5.20
CA LEU A 260 -7.48 21.67 4.80
C LEU A 260 -8.40 22.12 3.65
N ALA A 261 -8.64 21.24 2.68
CA ALA A 261 -9.58 21.51 1.59
C ALA A 261 -11.01 21.69 2.10
N LYS A 262 -11.44 20.92 3.10
CA LYS A 262 -12.74 21.12 3.78
C LYS A 262 -12.79 22.45 4.52
N VAL A 263 -11.72 22.86 5.22
CA VAL A 263 -11.68 24.17 5.89
C VAL A 263 -11.81 25.33 4.91
N CYS A 264 -11.26 25.20 3.69
CA CYS A 264 -11.42 26.21 2.65
C CYS A 264 -12.89 26.40 2.20
N SER A 265 -13.78 25.43 2.50
CA SER A 265 -15.22 25.52 2.23
C SER A 265 -16.02 26.21 3.35
N SER A 266 -15.51 26.21 4.58
CA SER A 266 -16.20 26.67 5.79
C SER A 266 -15.58 27.96 6.32
N ASP A 267 -16.32 29.07 6.36
CA ASP A 267 -15.99 30.37 7.01
C ASP A 267 -14.61 31.00 6.71
N ASN A 268 -13.79 30.37 5.88
CA ASN A 268 -12.45 30.79 5.47
C ASN A 268 -11.62 31.42 6.62
N PRO A 269 -11.33 30.66 7.69
CA PRO A 269 -10.70 31.21 8.88
C PRO A 269 -9.26 31.71 8.66
N LEU A 270 -8.64 31.34 7.55
CA LEU A 270 -7.33 31.83 7.15
C LEU A 270 -7.38 33.20 6.45
N GLY A 271 -8.58 33.72 6.16
CA GLY A 271 -8.76 34.96 5.42
C GLY A 271 -8.17 34.91 4.01
N LEU A 272 -8.03 33.71 3.43
CA LEU A 272 -7.48 33.54 2.09
C LEU A 272 -8.42 34.14 1.06
N GLU A 273 -7.90 34.69 -0.04
CA GLU A 273 -8.80 35.06 -1.13
C GLU A 273 -9.53 33.82 -1.66
N GLN A 274 -10.78 33.98 -2.09
CA GLN A 274 -11.59 32.87 -2.62
C GLN A 274 -10.87 32.13 -3.76
N ARG A 275 -10.09 32.85 -4.56
CA ARG A 275 -9.23 32.28 -5.61
C ARG A 275 -8.14 31.37 -5.05
N ALA A 276 -7.47 31.78 -3.98
CA ALA A 276 -6.44 30.97 -3.33
C ALA A 276 -7.02 29.69 -2.69
N CYS A 277 -8.21 29.76 -2.09
CA CYS A 277 -8.94 28.57 -1.64
C CYS A 277 -9.28 27.62 -2.80
N ALA A 278 -9.75 28.17 -3.93
CA ALA A 278 -10.07 27.41 -5.13
C ALA A 278 -8.82 26.72 -5.70
N ASP A 279 -7.71 27.43 -5.79
CA ASP A 279 -6.45 26.89 -6.28
C ASP A 279 -5.89 25.79 -5.38
N LEU A 280 -6.00 25.94 -4.05
CA LEU A 280 -5.57 24.92 -3.09
C LEU A 280 -6.36 23.61 -3.27
N VAL A 281 -7.69 23.70 -3.36
CA VAL A 281 -8.52 22.52 -3.58
C VAL A 281 -8.25 21.93 -4.96
N ALA A 282 -8.14 22.75 -6.01
CA ALA A 282 -7.83 22.28 -7.35
C ALA A 282 -6.47 21.57 -7.41
N GLN A 283 -5.46 22.08 -6.71
CA GLN A 283 -4.13 21.47 -6.61
C GLN A 283 -4.20 20.09 -5.94
N LEU A 284 -5.00 19.93 -4.87
CA LEU A 284 -5.21 18.65 -4.20
C LEU A 284 -5.85 17.60 -5.14
N PHE A 285 -6.83 18.00 -5.94
CA PHE A 285 -7.48 17.08 -6.87
C PHE A 285 -6.55 16.72 -8.04
N ARG A 286 -5.72 17.67 -8.50
CA ARG A 286 -4.72 17.45 -9.56
C ARG A 286 -3.50 16.66 -9.10
N SER A 287 -3.12 16.74 -7.82
CA SER A 287 -2.00 15.98 -7.25
C SER A 287 -2.34 14.51 -7.01
N CYS A 288 -3.62 14.14 -7.09
CA CYS A 288 -4.06 12.76 -7.08
C CYS A 288 -3.41 12.02 -8.26
N PRO A 289 -2.53 11.03 -8.01
CA PRO A 289 -1.72 10.43 -9.06
C PRO A 289 -2.63 9.78 -10.12
N PRO A 290 -2.36 9.99 -11.42
CA PRO A 290 -3.08 9.29 -12.46
C PRO A 290 -2.78 7.80 -12.34
N VAL A 291 -3.79 6.95 -12.54
CA VAL A 291 -3.57 5.50 -12.62
C VAL A 291 -2.87 5.23 -13.96
N PRO A 292 -1.64 4.68 -13.99
CA PRO A 292 -0.94 4.43 -15.24
C PRO A 292 -1.77 3.51 -16.14
N ARG A 293 -2.08 3.93 -17.38
CA ARG A 293 -2.84 3.13 -18.36
C ARG A 293 -2.33 1.70 -18.53
N ARG A 294 -1.00 1.50 -18.47
CA ARG A 294 -0.37 0.17 -18.55
C ARG A 294 -0.77 -0.76 -17.40
N ARG A 295 -1.04 -0.24 -16.18
CA ARG A 295 -1.45 -1.06 -15.03
C ARG A 295 -2.84 -1.65 -15.21
N ALA A 296 -3.79 -0.91 -15.80
CA ALA A 296 -5.14 -1.43 -16.06
C ALA A 296 -5.13 -2.53 -17.14
N GLU A 297 -4.32 -2.36 -18.19
CA GLU A 297 -4.11 -3.38 -19.23
C GLU A 297 -3.28 -4.57 -18.73
N GLU A 298 -2.36 -4.36 -17.77
CA GLU A 298 -1.56 -5.43 -17.15
C GLU A 298 -2.36 -6.31 -16.19
N VAL A 299 -3.32 -5.75 -15.42
CA VAL A 299 -4.26 -6.54 -14.60
C VAL A 299 -4.99 -7.56 -15.47
N LEU A 300 -5.45 -7.16 -16.66
CA LEU A 300 -6.08 -8.03 -17.66
C LEU A 300 -5.12 -9.04 -18.29
N ARG A 301 -3.83 -8.69 -18.44
CA ARG A 301 -2.79 -9.59 -18.99
C ARG A 301 -2.28 -10.63 -18.00
N GLN A 302 -2.62 -10.51 -16.72
CA GLN A 302 -2.16 -11.39 -15.65
C GLN A 302 -3.12 -12.58 -15.34
N GLY A 303 -4.11 -12.83 -16.20
CA GLY A 303 -4.99 -14.01 -16.12
C GLY A 303 -6.29 -13.80 -15.34
N ILE A 304 -6.50 -12.62 -14.76
CA ILE A 304 -7.77 -12.19 -14.16
C ILE A 304 -8.48 -11.25 -15.14
N ASN A 305 -9.72 -11.58 -15.52
CA ASN A 305 -10.52 -10.73 -16.39
C ASN A 305 -11.53 -9.88 -15.59
N ASP A 306 -12.16 -8.92 -16.27
CA ASP A 306 -13.12 -7.99 -15.68
C ASP A 306 -14.28 -8.71 -14.97
N THR A 307 -14.77 -9.81 -15.54
CA THR A 307 -15.86 -10.60 -14.97
C THR A 307 -15.45 -11.24 -13.64
N MET A 308 -14.23 -11.78 -13.54
CA MET A 308 -13.73 -12.35 -12.28
C MET A 308 -13.59 -11.30 -11.18
N ARG A 309 -13.13 -10.09 -11.54
CA ARG A 309 -13.06 -8.96 -10.60
C ARG A 309 -14.47 -8.53 -10.18
N TYR A 310 -15.41 -8.42 -11.12
CA TYR A 310 -16.81 -8.09 -10.81
C TYR A 310 -17.38 -9.07 -9.79
N ILE A 311 -17.26 -10.38 -10.04
CA ILE A 311 -17.77 -11.44 -9.14
C ILE A 311 -17.12 -11.32 -7.74
N LEU A 312 -15.81 -11.04 -7.68
CA LEU A 312 -15.14 -10.82 -6.39
C LEU A 312 -15.72 -9.61 -5.66
N VAL A 313 -15.84 -8.46 -6.33
CA VAL A 313 -16.28 -7.21 -5.70
C VAL A 313 -17.74 -7.33 -5.26
N ASP A 314 -18.59 -7.94 -6.07
CA ASP A 314 -19.99 -8.23 -5.75
C ASP A 314 -20.10 -9.07 -4.47
N TRP A 315 -19.32 -10.15 -4.37
CA TRP A 315 -19.23 -10.95 -3.14
C TRP A 315 -18.67 -10.16 -1.94
N LEU A 316 -17.69 -9.27 -2.13
CA LEU A 316 -17.20 -8.41 -1.04
C LEU A 316 -18.24 -7.38 -0.58
N VAL A 317 -19.16 -6.96 -1.45
CA VAL A 317 -20.32 -6.14 -1.05
C VAL A 317 -21.21 -6.95 -0.12
N GLU A 318 -21.55 -8.19 -0.47
CA GLU A 318 -22.34 -9.08 0.39
C GLU A 318 -21.70 -9.25 1.77
N VAL A 319 -20.40 -9.55 1.82
CA VAL A 319 -19.66 -9.67 3.09
C VAL A 319 -19.69 -8.38 3.89
N THR A 320 -19.51 -7.23 3.23
CA THR A 320 -19.56 -5.91 3.86
C THR A 320 -20.93 -5.66 4.49
N THR A 321 -22.01 -5.96 3.76
CA THR A 321 -23.38 -5.84 4.25
C THR A 321 -23.67 -6.81 5.39
N MET A 322 -23.27 -8.08 5.27
CA MET A 322 -23.48 -9.09 6.32
C MET A 322 -22.77 -8.76 7.64
N LYS A 323 -21.65 -8.05 7.58
CA LYS A 323 -20.84 -7.66 8.74
C LYS A 323 -21.07 -6.22 9.18
N ASP A 324 -22.03 -5.52 8.58
CA ASP A 324 -22.33 -4.10 8.82
C ASP A 324 -21.08 -3.20 8.74
N PHE A 325 -20.14 -3.51 7.85
CA PHE A 325 -18.97 -2.68 7.64
C PHE A 325 -19.31 -1.44 6.81
N SER A 326 -18.62 -0.33 7.10
CA SER A 326 -18.83 0.92 6.38
C SER A 326 -18.47 0.82 4.89
N SER A 327 -19.14 1.62 4.05
CA SER A 327 -18.77 1.81 2.64
C SER A 327 -17.28 2.15 2.45
N LEU A 328 -16.71 2.91 3.39
CA LEU A 328 -15.28 3.23 3.39
C LEU A 328 -14.40 1.99 3.53
N THR A 329 -14.80 1.02 4.36
CA THR A 329 -14.09 -0.26 4.51
C THR A 329 -14.06 -1.02 3.19
N LEU A 330 -15.20 -1.06 2.48
CA LEU A 330 -15.30 -1.70 1.16
C LEU A 330 -14.41 -0.99 0.13
N HIS A 331 -14.48 0.34 0.02
CA HIS A 331 -13.67 1.12 -0.91
C HIS A 331 -12.16 0.91 -0.70
N VAL A 332 -11.70 0.88 0.56
CA VAL A 332 -10.27 0.61 0.84
C VAL A 332 -9.91 -0.84 0.56
N THR A 333 -10.81 -1.78 0.85
CA THR A 333 -10.61 -3.21 0.54
C THR A 333 -10.43 -3.42 -0.95
N VAL A 334 -11.36 -2.94 -1.78
CA VAL A 334 -11.28 -3.04 -3.25
C VAL A 334 -10.04 -2.30 -3.78
N GLY A 335 -9.73 -1.13 -3.22
CA GLY A 335 -8.51 -0.40 -3.54
C GLY A 335 -7.22 -1.20 -3.24
N CYS A 336 -7.19 -1.97 -2.15
CA CYS A 336 -6.06 -2.87 -1.85
C CYS A 336 -5.96 -4.03 -2.84
N VAL A 337 -7.09 -4.65 -3.18
CA VAL A 337 -7.16 -5.72 -4.19
C VAL A 337 -6.62 -5.22 -5.54
N ASP A 338 -7.12 -4.08 -6.03
CA ASP A 338 -6.72 -3.53 -7.32
C ASP A 338 -5.24 -3.14 -7.33
N ARG A 339 -4.73 -2.51 -6.26
CA ARG A 339 -3.30 -2.21 -6.13
C ARG A 339 -2.43 -3.46 -6.07
N TYR A 340 -2.89 -4.51 -5.39
CA TYR A 340 -2.18 -5.78 -5.33
C TYR A 340 -2.10 -6.42 -6.71
N LEU A 341 -3.24 -6.54 -7.42
CA LEU A 341 -3.31 -7.13 -8.76
C LEU A 341 -2.52 -6.34 -9.80
N ALA A 342 -2.33 -5.04 -9.61
CA ALA A 342 -1.46 -4.22 -10.45
C ALA A 342 0.03 -4.53 -10.29
N LEU A 343 0.43 -5.21 -9.20
CA LEU A 343 1.83 -5.53 -8.88
C LEU A 343 2.12 -7.04 -8.92
N ARG A 344 1.12 -7.88 -8.67
CA ARG A 344 1.25 -9.33 -8.59
C ARG A 344 0.08 -10.05 -9.25
N SER A 345 0.40 -11.06 -10.05
CA SER A 345 -0.60 -11.98 -10.61
C SER A 345 -0.98 -13.01 -9.56
N VAL A 346 -2.27 -13.31 -9.47
CA VAL A 346 -2.85 -14.32 -8.59
C VAL A 346 -3.61 -15.33 -9.44
N PRO A 347 -3.46 -16.64 -9.18
CA PRO A 347 -4.29 -17.66 -9.82
C PRO A 347 -5.77 -17.40 -9.53
N LYS A 348 -6.65 -17.64 -10.52
CA LYS A 348 -8.11 -17.52 -10.36
C LYS A 348 -8.63 -18.15 -9.06
N ALA A 349 -8.13 -19.34 -8.72
CA ALA A 349 -8.53 -20.09 -7.53
C ALA A 349 -8.14 -19.43 -6.19
N ARG A 350 -7.26 -18.42 -6.18
CA ARG A 350 -6.82 -17.67 -5.00
C ARG A 350 -7.32 -16.22 -4.99
N LEU A 351 -8.16 -15.82 -5.96
CA LEU A 351 -8.67 -14.46 -6.06
C LEU A 351 -9.60 -14.12 -4.88
N GLN A 352 -10.48 -15.03 -4.46
CA GLN A 352 -11.33 -14.85 -3.28
C GLN A 352 -10.49 -14.74 -2.00
N LEU A 353 -9.45 -15.58 -1.85
CA LEU A 353 -8.48 -15.49 -0.76
C LEU A 353 -7.81 -14.11 -0.67
N LEU A 354 -7.39 -13.54 -1.81
CA LEU A 354 -6.84 -12.18 -1.86
C LEU A 354 -7.86 -11.15 -1.36
N GLY A 355 -9.09 -11.20 -1.87
CA GLY A 355 -10.14 -10.25 -1.51
C GLY A 355 -10.46 -10.25 -0.03
N ILE A 356 -10.70 -11.42 0.54
CA ILE A 356 -11.03 -11.54 1.97
C ILE A 356 -9.84 -11.21 2.87
N ALA A 357 -8.60 -11.55 2.47
CA ALA A 357 -7.39 -11.15 3.21
C ALA A 357 -7.20 -9.63 3.21
N CYS A 358 -7.45 -8.95 2.07
CA CYS A 358 -7.46 -7.49 2.01
C CYS A 358 -8.51 -6.92 2.97
N MET A 359 -9.70 -7.49 3.05
CA MET A 359 -10.75 -7.03 3.95
C MET A 359 -10.37 -7.22 5.43
N VAL A 360 -9.75 -8.34 5.80
CA VAL A 360 -9.22 -8.57 7.16
C VAL A 360 -8.20 -7.49 7.54
N VAL A 361 -7.28 -7.14 6.64
CA VAL A 361 -6.30 -6.07 6.87
C VAL A 361 -7.00 -4.71 6.99
N CYS A 362 -7.93 -4.39 6.08
CA CYS A 362 -8.59 -3.09 6.01
C CYS A 362 -9.56 -2.84 7.17
N THR A 363 -10.28 -3.86 7.65
CA THR A 363 -11.18 -3.74 8.81
C THR A 363 -10.38 -3.41 10.08
N ARG A 364 -9.24 -4.07 10.27
CA ARG A 364 -8.27 -3.70 11.33
C ARG A 364 -7.61 -2.33 11.08
N TYR A 365 -7.58 -1.89 9.83
CA TYR A 365 -7.30 -0.52 9.36
C TYR A 365 -8.20 0.54 10.02
N ILE A 366 -9.48 0.38 9.72
CA ILE A 366 -10.44 1.49 9.65
C ILE A 366 -11.44 1.42 10.79
N SER A 367 -11.79 0.22 11.23
CA SER A 367 -12.94 -0.02 12.10
C SER A 367 -12.53 -0.43 13.52
N LYS A 368 -13.41 -0.18 14.49
CA LYS A 368 -13.30 -0.76 15.85
C LYS A 368 -13.60 -2.26 15.77
N ASP A 369 -14.67 -2.63 15.06
CA ASP A 369 -15.05 -4.01 14.77
C ASP A 369 -14.24 -4.56 13.60
N ILE A 370 -13.66 -5.73 13.79
CA ILE A 370 -12.75 -6.34 12.82
C ILE A 370 -13.35 -7.60 12.21
N LEU A 371 -12.96 -7.91 10.97
CA LEU A 371 -13.12 -9.26 10.45
C LEU A 371 -11.96 -10.12 10.96
N THR A 372 -12.24 -11.11 11.81
CA THR A 372 -11.20 -12.03 12.29
C THR A 372 -10.81 -13.03 11.19
N ILE A 373 -9.62 -13.63 11.32
CA ILE A 373 -9.14 -14.64 10.36
C ILE A 373 -10.07 -15.86 10.33
N ARG A 374 -10.60 -16.27 11.49
CA ARG A 374 -11.51 -17.41 11.60
C ARG A 374 -12.86 -17.14 10.94
N GLU A 375 -13.40 -15.94 11.12
CA GLU A 375 -14.61 -15.52 10.41
C GLU A 375 -14.37 -15.44 8.90
N ALA A 376 -13.22 -14.91 8.46
CA ALA A 376 -12.84 -14.88 7.05
C ALA A 376 -12.78 -16.29 6.43
N VAL A 377 -12.19 -17.27 7.13
CA VAL A 377 -12.18 -18.68 6.71
C VAL A 377 -13.61 -19.21 6.57
N TRP A 378 -14.46 -18.96 7.58
CA TRP A 378 -15.84 -19.40 7.57
C TRP A 378 -16.65 -18.78 6.42
N LEU A 379 -16.48 -17.48 6.14
CA LEU A 379 -17.15 -16.77 5.04
C LEU A 379 -16.77 -17.28 3.65
N THR A 380 -15.64 -17.98 3.54
CA THR A 380 -15.21 -18.65 2.29
C THR A 380 -15.67 -20.10 2.22
N ASP A 381 -16.66 -20.49 3.02
CA ASP A 381 -17.12 -21.88 3.19
C ASP A 381 -15.99 -22.86 3.51
N ASN A 382 -14.96 -22.40 4.24
CA ASN A 382 -13.75 -23.15 4.54
C ASN A 382 -12.96 -23.62 3.32
N THR A 383 -13.14 -22.96 2.16
CA THR A 383 -12.33 -23.19 0.95
C THR A 383 -10.84 -22.96 1.23
N TYR A 384 -10.53 -21.99 2.10
CA TYR A 384 -9.17 -21.68 2.54
C TYR A 384 -9.03 -21.92 4.03
N LYS A 385 -7.81 -22.26 4.46
CA LYS A 385 -7.52 -22.47 5.87
C LYS A 385 -7.03 -21.19 6.55
N TYR A 386 -6.93 -21.24 7.88
CA TYR A 386 -6.40 -20.15 8.68
C TYR A 386 -5.01 -19.72 8.20
N GLU A 387 -4.19 -20.72 7.88
CA GLU A 387 -2.81 -20.53 7.45
C GLU A 387 -2.73 -19.83 6.08
N ASP A 388 -3.63 -20.16 5.17
CA ASP A 388 -3.70 -19.54 3.84
C ASP A 388 -4.02 -18.06 3.94
N LEU A 389 -4.93 -17.69 4.85
CA LEU A 389 -5.26 -16.30 5.17
C LEU A 389 -4.06 -15.55 5.75
N VAL A 390 -3.34 -16.15 6.70
CA VAL A 390 -2.15 -15.55 7.31
C VAL A 390 -1.08 -15.28 6.25
N ARG A 391 -0.80 -16.26 5.40
CA ARG A 391 0.15 -16.12 4.29
C ARG A 391 -0.28 -15.03 3.32
N MET A 392 -1.56 -15.01 2.93
CA MET A 392 -2.08 -13.99 2.02
C MET A 392 -2.04 -12.59 2.64
N MET A 393 -2.32 -12.42 3.93
CA MET A 393 -2.14 -11.12 4.60
C MET A 393 -0.68 -10.65 4.53
N GLY A 394 0.28 -11.57 4.73
CA GLY A 394 1.69 -11.26 4.60
C GLY A 394 2.09 -10.88 3.18
N GLU A 395 1.56 -11.56 2.16
CA GLU A 395 1.71 -11.15 0.76
C GLU A 395 1.14 -9.74 0.52
N VAL A 396 -0.09 -9.48 0.97
CA VAL A 396 -0.76 -8.18 0.79
C VAL A 396 0.07 -7.04 1.37
N ILE A 397 0.52 -7.15 2.62
CA ILE A 397 1.32 -6.09 3.25
C ILE A 397 2.68 -5.94 2.59
N SER A 398 3.33 -7.05 2.22
CA SER A 398 4.65 -7.01 1.57
C SER A 398 4.58 -6.31 0.23
N VAL A 399 3.58 -6.67 -0.60
CA VAL A 399 3.39 -6.13 -1.95
C VAL A 399 2.95 -4.67 -1.93
N LEU A 400 2.11 -4.30 -0.96
CA LEU A 400 1.66 -2.91 -0.80
C LEU A 400 2.63 -2.05 0.02
N GLU A 401 3.79 -2.57 0.41
CA GLU A 401 4.81 -1.86 1.20
C GLU A 401 4.23 -1.23 2.49
N GLY A 402 3.34 -1.96 3.17
CA GLY A 402 2.61 -1.48 4.36
C GLY A 402 1.60 -0.36 4.09
N LYS A 403 1.40 0.07 2.84
CA LYS A 403 0.45 1.14 2.46
C LYS A 403 -0.97 0.58 2.34
N ILE A 404 -1.63 0.43 3.48
CA ILE A 404 -2.99 -0.10 3.59
C ILE A 404 -4.01 0.90 3.03
N ARG A 405 -3.93 2.18 3.42
CA ARG A 405 -4.90 3.20 3.01
C ARG A 405 -4.31 4.22 2.04
N THR A 406 -5.16 4.70 1.14
CA THR A 406 -4.95 5.89 0.31
C THR A 406 -6.26 6.66 0.21
N PRO A 407 -6.24 7.95 -0.18
CA PRO A 407 -7.46 8.69 -0.49
C PRO A 407 -8.36 7.92 -1.48
N THR A 408 -9.59 7.64 -1.04
CA THR A 408 -10.63 6.98 -1.81
C THR A 408 -11.51 8.01 -2.52
N LEU A 409 -12.36 7.55 -3.44
CA LEU A 409 -13.39 8.38 -4.07
C LEU A 409 -14.26 9.07 -3.00
N LEU A 410 -14.62 8.35 -1.93
CA LEU A 410 -15.41 8.89 -0.82
C LEU A 410 -14.70 10.05 -0.10
N ASP A 411 -13.38 9.96 0.09
CA ASP A 411 -12.61 11.00 0.77
C ASP A 411 -12.65 12.32 -0.01
N TYR A 412 -12.45 12.26 -1.34
CA TYR A 412 -12.62 13.43 -2.22
C TYR A 412 -14.08 13.88 -2.32
N GLY A 413 -15.02 12.93 -2.34
CA GLY A 413 -16.45 13.21 -2.33
C GLY A 413 -16.88 14.03 -1.12
N GLN A 414 -16.34 13.75 0.07
CA GLN A 414 -16.63 14.54 1.26
C GLN A 414 -16.13 15.98 1.16
N VAL A 415 -14.96 16.21 0.53
CA VAL A 415 -14.47 17.56 0.23
C VAL A 415 -15.45 18.29 -0.70
N LEU A 416 -15.88 17.62 -1.78
CA LEU A 416 -16.84 18.17 -2.73
C LEU A 416 -18.19 18.50 -2.10
N LEU A 417 -18.73 17.62 -1.26
CA LEU A 417 -20.00 17.83 -0.55
C LEU A 417 -19.92 18.94 0.51
N SER A 418 -18.72 19.22 1.03
CA SER A 418 -18.50 20.36 1.92
C SER A 418 -18.48 21.69 1.14
N LEU A 419 -17.92 21.68 -0.09
CA LEU A 419 -17.87 22.83 -0.98
C LEU A 419 -19.20 23.12 -1.68
N LEU A 420 -19.95 22.07 -2.01
CA LEU A 420 -21.24 22.15 -2.67
C LEU A 420 -22.24 21.24 -1.94
N PRO A 421 -22.81 21.72 -0.82
CA PRO A 421 -23.81 20.99 -0.07
C PRO A 421 -24.98 20.59 -0.98
N LEU A 422 -25.38 19.33 -0.89
CA LEU A 422 -26.53 18.80 -1.61
C LEU A 422 -27.63 18.40 -0.63
N GLU A 423 -28.86 18.30 -1.14
CA GLU A 423 -29.97 17.75 -0.37
C GLU A 423 -29.72 16.28 -0.03
N ARG A 424 -30.36 15.81 1.05
CA ARG A 424 -30.17 14.45 1.58
C ARG A 424 -30.34 13.37 0.51
N LEU A 425 -31.38 13.47 -0.32
CA LEU A 425 -31.63 12.51 -1.40
C LEU A 425 -30.47 12.47 -2.41
N SER A 426 -29.94 13.63 -2.77
CA SER A 426 -28.79 13.77 -3.67
C SER A 426 -27.50 13.23 -3.06
N VAL A 427 -27.29 13.38 -1.75
CA VAL A 427 -26.16 12.77 -1.04
C VAL A 427 -26.27 11.24 -1.05
N HIS A 428 -27.47 10.68 -0.90
CA HIS A 428 -27.69 9.24 -1.02
C HIS A 428 -27.43 8.75 -2.45
N LEU A 429 -27.92 9.46 -3.48
CA LEU A 429 -27.63 9.13 -4.88
C LEU A 429 -26.12 9.20 -5.17
N PHE A 430 -25.43 10.24 -4.70
CA PHE A 430 -23.97 10.35 -4.81
C PHE A 430 -23.29 9.12 -4.20
N SER A 431 -23.65 8.76 -2.97
CA SER A 431 -23.08 7.59 -2.27
C SER A 431 -23.34 6.28 -3.02
N TYR A 432 -24.54 6.10 -3.55
CA TYR A 432 -24.90 4.94 -4.38
C TYR A 432 -24.04 4.86 -5.65
N LEU A 433 -23.89 5.97 -6.37
CA LEU A 433 -23.04 6.02 -7.56
C LEU A 433 -21.57 5.75 -7.24
N CYS A 434 -21.06 6.23 -6.09
CA CYS A 434 -19.72 5.91 -5.61
C CYS A 434 -19.51 4.39 -5.48
N GLU A 435 -20.45 3.67 -4.88
CA GLU A 435 -20.35 2.22 -4.71
C GLU A 435 -20.48 1.49 -6.04
N LEU A 436 -21.37 1.93 -6.94
CA LEU A 436 -21.46 1.37 -8.29
C LEU A 436 -20.13 1.43 -9.03
N THR A 437 -19.31 2.48 -8.81
CA THR A 437 -18.00 2.57 -9.48
C THR A 437 -17.07 1.40 -9.15
N LEU A 438 -17.24 0.75 -8.00
CA LEU A 438 -16.39 -0.36 -7.57
C LEU A 438 -16.55 -1.60 -8.46
N LEU A 439 -17.74 -1.82 -9.01
CA LEU A 439 -18.05 -2.99 -9.83
C LEU A 439 -17.38 -2.94 -11.22
N TYR A 440 -17.22 -1.74 -11.77
CA TYR A 440 -16.75 -1.55 -13.15
C TYR A 440 -15.24 -1.31 -13.22
N SER A 441 -14.50 -2.32 -13.67
CA SER A 441 -13.04 -2.25 -13.83
C SER A 441 -12.57 -1.14 -14.77
N ALA A 442 -13.35 -0.78 -15.80
CA ALA A 442 -13.04 0.31 -16.72
C ALA A 442 -12.81 1.66 -16.00
N LEU A 443 -13.47 1.86 -14.85
CA LEU A 443 -13.35 3.07 -14.04
C LEU A 443 -12.06 3.12 -13.22
N THR A 444 -11.36 1.99 -13.04
CA THR A 444 -10.07 1.93 -12.33
C THR A 444 -8.94 2.67 -13.06
N THR A 445 -9.16 3.06 -14.32
CA THR A 445 -8.22 3.87 -15.11
C THR A 445 -8.18 5.34 -14.69
N TYR A 446 -9.20 5.81 -13.97
CA TYR A 446 -9.30 7.19 -13.50
C TYR A 446 -8.87 7.31 -12.05
N SER A 447 -8.36 8.49 -11.66
CA SER A 447 -8.01 8.74 -10.27
C SER A 447 -9.26 8.90 -9.40
N SER A 448 -9.15 8.60 -8.10
CA SER A 448 -10.25 8.77 -7.13
C SER A 448 -10.84 10.18 -7.14
N ALA A 449 -10.00 11.21 -7.31
CA ALA A 449 -10.42 12.61 -7.39
C ALA A 449 -11.25 12.89 -8.66
N HIS A 450 -10.83 12.32 -9.80
CA HIS A 450 -11.57 12.45 -11.06
C HIS A 450 -12.93 11.77 -10.97
N LEU A 451 -12.98 10.55 -10.43
CA LEU A 451 -14.23 9.82 -10.24
C LEU A 451 -15.16 10.58 -9.29
N ALA A 452 -14.67 11.15 -8.19
CA ALA A 452 -15.50 11.93 -7.28
C ALA A 452 -16.17 13.14 -7.97
N ASN A 453 -15.42 13.87 -8.83
CA ASN A 453 -15.96 14.97 -9.63
C ASN A 453 -17.02 14.48 -10.63
N ALA A 454 -16.74 13.40 -11.36
CA ALA A 454 -17.66 12.83 -12.32
C ALA A 454 -18.96 12.35 -11.65
N THR A 455 -18.85 11.68 -10.50
CA THR A 455 -19.99 11.23 -9.71
C THR A 455 -20.82 12.41 -9.22
N LEU A 456 -20.20 13.48 -8.72
CA LEU A 456 -20.92 14.69 -8.29
C LEU A 456 -21.69 15.33 -9.45
N LEU A 457 -21.06 15.47 -10.61
CA LEU A 457 -21.69 16.01 -11.81
C LEU A 457 -22.88 15.15 -12.24
N LEU A 458 -22.72 13.82 -12.25
CA LEU A 458 -23.78 12.89 -12.61
C LEU A 458 -24.95 12.98 -11.62
N THR A 459 -24.70 12.98 -10.31
CA THR A 459 -25.73 13.19 -9.29
C THR A 459 -26.52 14.48 -9.55
N ARG A 460 -25.81 15.57 -9.85
CA ARG A 460 -26.43 16.87 -10.10
C ARG A 460 -27.30 16.86 -11.36
N ALA A 461 -26.81 16.26 -12.43
CA ALA A 461 -27.54 16.13 -13.68
C ALA A 461 -28.82 15.29 -13.52
N LEU A 462 -28.73 14.17 -12.81
CA LEU A 462 -29.87 13.26 -12.57
C LEU A 462 -30.96 13.89 -11.70
N HIS A 463 -30.59 14.75 -10.75
CA HIS A 463 -31.55 15.49 -9.90
C HIS A 463 -31.88 16.88 -10.44
N HIS A 464 -31.58 17.17 -11.71
CA HIS A 464 -31.91 18.43 -12.39
C HIS A 464 -31.39 19.69 -11.68
N TYR A 465 -30.28 19.59 -10.95
CA TYR A 465 -29.56 20.80 -10.55
C TYR A 465 -29.10 21.49 -11.84
N GLY A 466 -29.41 22.78 -11.99
CA GLY A 466 -29.08 23.56 -13.19
C GLY A 466 -27.61 23.42 -13.60
N LYS A 467 -27.33 23.60 -14.90
CA LYS A 467 -25.96 23.56 -15.45
C LYS A 467 -25.04 24.41 -14.59
N VAL A 468 -23.83 23.91 -14.32
CA VAL A 468 -22.79 24.52 -13.47
C VAL A 468 -22.30 25.90 -13.99
N GLY A 469 -22.92 26.48 -15.02
CA GLY A 469 -22.58 27.79 -15.57
C GLY A 469 -23.74 28.73 -15.96
N GLU A 470 -25.02 28.40 -15.76
CA GLU A 470 -26.12 29.23 -16.33
C GLU A 470 -27.28 29.62 -15.39
N GLN A 471 -27.25 29.32 -14.09
CA GLN A 471 -28.32 29.74 -13.18
C GLN A 471 -27.80 30.29 -11.84
N ALA A 472 -27.82 31.63 -11.70
CA ALA A 472 -28.39 32.35 -10.55
C ALA A 472 -28.17 33.88 -10.66
N ARG A 473 -29.09 34.59 -11.33
CA ARG A 473 -29.41 35.98 -10.95
C ARG A 473 -30.59 35.91 -9.98
N GLY A 474 -30.32 35.61 -8.72
CA GLY A 474 -31.28 35.64 -7.62
C GLY A 474 -30.59 36.16 -6.35
N PRO A 475 -31.27 36.90 -5.46
CA PRO A 475 -30.60 37.83 -4.56
C PRO A 475 -29.86 37.22 -3.36
N HIS A 476 -29.81 35.89 -3.22
CA HIS A 476 -29.32 35.24 -1.98
C HIS A 476 -28.22 34.18 -2.13
N PHE A 477 -27.60 34.04 -3.30
CA PHE A 477 -26.47 33.11 -3.50
C PHE A 477 -25.33 33.78 -4.28
N SER A 478 -24.56 34.67 -3.63
CA SER A 478 -23.50 35.45 -4.32
C SER A 478 -22.07 35.21 -3.82
N SER A 479 -21.82 34.32 -2.86
CA SER A 479 -20.45 34.10 -2.33
C SER A 479 -19.81 32.76 -2.68
N GLN A 480 -20.54 31.72 -3.12
CA GLN A 480 -19.97 30.39 -3.41
C GLN A 480 -19.80 30.06 -4.91
N GLN A 481 -20.39 30.83 -5.83
CA GLN A 481 -20.39 30.48 -7.26
C GLN A 481 -19.08 30.79 -8.00
N ASN A 482 -18.25 31.70 -7.51
CA ASN A 482 -16.94 32.01 -8.13
C ASN A 482 -15.90 30.89 -7.98
N PHE A 483 -16.22 29.82 -7.24
CA PHE A 483 -15.31 28.69 -6.99
C PHE A 483 -15.26 27.67 -8.15
N TRP A 484 -16.35 27.53 -8.92
CA TRP A 484 -16.55 26.45 -9.90
C TRP A 484 -16.23 26.84 -11.34
N GLY A 485 -15.22 27.70 -11.55
CA GLY A 485 -14.79 28.12 -12.89
C GLY A 485 -14.16 26.98 -13.73
N PRO A 486 -13.72 27.28 -14.97
CA PRO A 486 -13.12 26.30 -15.92
C PRO A 486 -11.83 25.62 -15.42
N HIS A 487 -11.38 25.93 -14.20
CA HIS A 487 -10.23 25.30 -13.56
C HIS A 487 -10.57 23.97 -12.85
N PHE A 488 -11.84 23.71 -12.52
CA PHE A 488 -12.27 22.50 -11.81
C PHE A 488 -12.78 21.37 -12.70
N PHE A 489 -13.34 21.70 -13.86
CA PHE A 489 -13.87 20.72 -14.81
C PHE A 489 -13.06 20.83 -16.11
N PRO A 490 -12.26 19.81 -16.47
CA PRO A 490 -11.65 19.77 -17.80
C PRO A 490 -12.76 19.71 -18.85
N LYS A 491 -12.53 20.39 -19.98
CA LYS A 491 -13.44 20.38 -21.15
C LYS A 491 -13.63 18.97 -21.71
#